data_AF-A0A7C3HHQ1-F1
#
_entry.id   AF-A0A7C3HHQ1-F1
#
_cell.length_a   1.000
_cell.length_b   1.000
_cell.length_c   1.000
_cell.angle_alpha   90.00
_cell.angle_beta   90.00
_cell.angle_gamma   90.00
#
_symmetry.space_group_name_H-M   'P 1'
#
loop_
_entity.id
_entity.type
_entity.pdbx_description
1 polymer ?
#
loop_
_entity_poly.entity_id
_entity_poly.type
_entity_poly.pdbx_seq_one_letter_code
_entity_poly.pdbx_strand_id
1 'polypeptide(L)'
;MTEQAQSPAGTTTPLATATRPQPYRDFFELFNAGRFFEAHEALESLWLPMRGGADARFYQGLIQVAGAFVHFRGDRRGPGVALLRSGRQHLAGYPATHLGLDVARVRQQVTEWLGRAENGRQNPLKAGPPRIEPPAG
;
A
#
# COMPACT_ATOMS: atom_id res chain seq x y z
N MET A 1 -47.00 -37.27 20.63
CA MET A 1 -45.84 -37.46 21.53
C MET A 1 -44.84 -38.30 20.75
N THR A 2 -43.61 -37.87 20.43
CA THR A 2 -42.91 -36.59 20.68
C THR A 2 -41.72 -36.57 19.67
N GLU A 3 -41.09 -35.47 19.26
CA GLU A 3 -41.12 -34.06 19.69
C GLU A 3 -40.78 -33.14 18.48
N GLN A 4 -40.67 -31.83 18.67
CA GLN A 4 -39.92 -30.95 17.75
C GLN A 4 -38.61 -30.52 18.41
N ALA A 5 -37.46 -30.93 17.86
CA ALA A 5 -36.16 -30.41 18.25
C ALA A 5 -35.82 -29.17 17.40
N GLN A 6 -35.54 -28.03 18.06
CA GLN A 6 -35.30 -26.76 17.37
C GLN A 6 -34.06 -26.79 16.47
N SER A 7 -34.13 -26.04 15.37
CA SER A 7 -32.96 -25.60 14.62
C SER A 7 -32.01 -24.81 15.54
N PRO A 8 -30.71 -25.14 15.62
CA PRO A 8 -29.74 -24.23 16.20
C PRO A 8 -29.62 -23.02 15.28
N ALA A 9 -30.05 -21.85 15.74
CA ALA A 9 -29.73 -20.60 15.08
C ALA A 9 -28.21 -20.48 14.98
N GLY A 10 -27.68 -20.46 13.76
CA GLY A 10 -26.25 -20.30 13.53
C GLY A 10 -25.81 -18.94 14.06
N THR A 11 -25.17 -18.93 15.23
CA THR A 11 -24.63 -17.73 15.86
C THR A 11 -23.78 -16.99 14.85
N THR A 12 -24.26 -15.84 14.39
CA THR A 12 -23.47 -14.94 13.55
C THR A 12 -22.44 -14.27 14.44
N THR A 13 -21.35 -14.99 14.69
CA THR A 13 -20.16 -14.43 15.33
C THR A 13 -19.76 -13.18 14.55
N PRO A 14 -19.68 -12.00 15.18
CA PRO A 14 -19.10 -10.84 14.53
C PRO A 14 -17.67 -11.21 14.15
N LEU A 15 -17.36 -11.21 12.85
CA LEU A 15 -16.00 -11.40 12.38
C LEU A 15 -15.17 -10.26 12.97
N ALA A 16 -14.37 -10.56 14.00
CA ALA A 16 -13.57 -9.56 14.68
C ALA A 16 -12.69 -8.86 13.65
N THR A 17 -12.92 -7.55 13.45
CA THR A 17 -12.14 -6.73 12.51
C THR A 17 -10.69 -6.78 12.97
N ALA A 18 -9.87 -7.61 12.29
CA ALA A 18 -8.51 -7.87 12.71
C ALA A 18 -7.73 -6.55 12.71
N THR A 19 -7.39 -6.06 13.90
CA THR A 19 -6.73 -4.75 14.07
C THR A 19 -5.44 -4.72 13.27
N ARG A 20 -5.44 -3.96 12.18
CA ARG A 20 -4.27 -3.78 11.31
C ARG A 20 -3.07 -3.29 12.13
N PRO A 21 -1.83 -3.67 11.81
CA PRO A 21 -0.65 -3.15 12.50
C PRO A 21 -0.59 -1.62 12.43
N GLN A 22 -0.20 -0.95 13.51
CA GLN A 22 -0.10 0.52 13.55
C GLN A 22 0.78 1.07 12.41
N PRO A 23 2.00 0.54 12.10
CA PRO A 23 2.83 1.13 11.06
C PRO A 23 2.26 0.97 9.64
N TYR A 24 1.32 0.03 9.44
CA TYR A 24 0.57 -0.07 8.19
C TYR A 24 -0.49 1.03 8.07
N ARG A 25 -1.12 1.47 9.17
CA ARG A 25 -1.99 2.66 9.17
C ARG A 25 -1.16 3.93 8.95
N ASP A 26 -0.09 4.09 9.73
CA ASP A 26 0.80 5.25 9.70
C ASP A 26 1.33 5.50 8.28
N PHE A 27 1.67 4.45 7.52
CA PHE A 27 2.08 4.56 6.13
C PHE A 27 1.12 5.43 5.30
N PHE A 28 -0.19 5.18 5.35
CA PHE A 28 -1.16 5.92 4.52
C PHE A 28 -1.35 7.35 5.00
N GLU A 29 -1.40 7.56 6.32
CA GLU A 29 -1.52 8.90 6.92
C GLU A 29 -0.30 9.77 6.57
N LEU A 30 0.90 9.24 6.80
CA LEU A 30 2.16 9.90 6.48
C LEU A 30 2.32 10.12 4.98
N PHE A 31 2.06 9.11 4.14
CA PHE A 31 2.19 9.24 2.68
C PHE A 31 1.24 10.32 2.13
N ASN A 32 -0.01 10.34 2.57
CA ASN A 32 -1.01 11.31 2.14
C ASN A 32 -0.77 12.72 2.70
N ALA A 33 -0.13 12.85 3.86
CA ALA A 33 0.41 14.11 4.37
C ALA A 33 1.69 14.56 3.66
N GLY A 34 2.17 13.81 2.66
CA GLY A 34 3.43 14.08 1.99
C GLY A 34 4.66 13.84 2.88
N ARG A 35 4.60 13.00 3.89
CA ARG A 35 5.72 12.61 4.77
C ARG A 35 6.33 11.30 4.27
N PHE A 36 6.85 11.32 3.03
CA PHE A 36 7.23 10.10 2.31
C PHE A 36 8.39 9.31 2.93
N PHE A 37 9.31 9.99 3.62
CA PHE A 37 10.42 9.31 4.29
C PHE A 37 9.91 8.61 5.55
N GLU A 38 9.09 9.29 6.35
CA GLU A 38 8.51 8.72 7.56
C GLU A 38 7.48 7.61 7.23
N ALA A 39 6.75 7.73 6.12
CA ALA A 39 5.91 6.64 5.59
C ALA A 39 6.75 5.40 5.22
N HIS A 40 7.90 5.60 4.58
CA HIS A 40 8.86 4.55 4.28
C HIS A 40 9.36 3.87 5.56
N GLU A 41 9.85 4.64 6.54
CA GLU A 41 10.38 4.09 7.80
C GLU A 41 9.31 3.37 8.63
N ALA A 42 8.10 3.93 8.72
CA ALA A 42 6.97 3.28 9.39
C ALA A 42 6.71 1.90 8.79
N LEU A 43 6.56 1.81 7.45
CA LEU A 43 6.27 0.53 6.83
C LEU A 43 7.47 -0.42 6.78
N GLU A 44 8.71 0.09 6.72
CA GLU A 44 9.92 -0.70 6.83
C GLU A 44 10.04 -1.36 8.22
N SER A 45 9.66 -0.67 9.29
CA SER A 45 9.64 -1.25 10.66
C SER A 45 8.73 -2.47 10.77
N LEU A 46 7.61 -2.48 10.05
CA LEU A 46 6.71 -3.62 9.95
C LEU A 46 7.28 -4.72 9.03
N TRP A 47 7.89 -4.34 7.90
CA TRP A 47 8.39 -5.27 6.90
C TRP A 47 9.65 -6.04 7.33
N LEU A 48 10.56 -5.39 8.07
CA LEU A 48 11.85 -5.94 8.49
C LEU A 48 11.74 -7.33 9.17
N PRO A 49 10.89 -7.52 10.20
CA PRO A 49 10.72 -8.83 10.87
C PRO A 49 10.07 -9.92 10.01
N MET A 50 9.34 -9.54 8.95
CA MET A 50 8.57 -10.46 8.10
C MET A 50 9.20 -10.69 6.71
N ARG A 51 10.46 -10.30 6.52
CA ARG A 51 11.20 -10.58 5.28
C ARG A 51 11.17 -12.09 4.98
N GLY A 52 10.68 -12.45 3.79
CA GLY A 52 10.48 -13.85 3.37
C GLY A 52 9.06 -14.40 3.60
N GLY A 53 8.20 -13.69 4.33
CA GLY A 53 6.77 -14.03 4.45
C GLY A 53 5.94 -13.72 3.19
N ALA A 54 4.71 -14.22 3.15
CA ALA A 54 3.80 -14.09 2.00
C ALA A 54 3.55 -12.63 1.57
N ASP A 55 3.46 -11.70 2.53
CA ASP A 55 3.17 -10.29 2.28
C ASP A 55 4.45 -9.45 2.13
N ALA A 56 5.64 -10.04 2.27
CA ALA A 56 6.91 -9.31 2.26
C ALA A 56 7.14 -8.53 0.96
N ARG A 57 6.69 -9.08 -0.18
CA ARG A 57 6.77 -8.38 -1.47
C ARG A 57 5.75 -7.25 -1.57
N PHE A 58 4.55 -7.40 -1.02
CA PHE A 58 3.53 -6.33 -0.99
C PHE A 58 4.05 -5.11 -0.23
N TYR A 59 4.52 -5.30 1.01
CA TYR A 59 5.07 -4.21 1.82
C TYR A 59 6.31 -3.60 1.17
N GLN A 60 7.24 -4.40 0.65
CA GLN A 60 8.39 -3.90 -0.11
C GLN A 60 7.96 -3.06 -1.34
N GLY A 61 6.85 -3.40 -1.98
CA GLY A 61 6.26 -2.62 -3.06
C GLY A 61 5.82 -1.22 -2.60
N LEU A 62 5.07 -1.13 -1.51
CA LEU A 62 4.62 0.14 -0.92
C LEU A 62 5.78 0.99 -0.38
N ILE A 63 6.76 0.37 0.28
CA ILE A 63 8.02 1.01 0.75
C ILE A 63 8.76 1.66 -0.42
N GLN A 64 8.92 0.94 -1.55
CA GLN A 64 9.56 1.47 -2.74
C GLN A 64 8.75 2.59 -3.42
N VAL A 65 7.41 2.54 -3.38
CA VAL A 65 6.56 3.65 -3.85
C VAL A 65 6.83 4.90 -3.00
N ALA A 66 6.84 4.81 -1.67
CA ALA A 66 7.19 5.92 -0.79
C ALA A 66 8.62 6.44 -1.06
N GLY A 67 9.62 5.54 -1.14
CA GLY A 67 11.00 5.88 -1.49
C GLY A 67 11.13 6.61 -2.82
N ALA A 68 10.33 6.24 -3.83
CA ALA A 68 10.30 6.95 -5.12
C ALA A 68 9.92 8.43 -4.95
N PHE A 69 8.93 8.72 -4.11
CA PHE A 69 8.50 10.10 -3.83
C PHE A 69 9.46 10.87 -2.91
N VAL A 70 10.23 10.20 -2.05
CA VAL A 70 11.40 10.82 -1.39
C VAL A 70 12.43 11.29 -2.42
N HIS A 71 12.72 10.46 -3.43
CA HIS A 71 13.63 10.83 -4.51
C HIS A 71 13.08 11.94 -5.39
N PHE A 72 11.79 11.91 -5.76
CA PHE A 72 11.16 13.01 -6.49
C PHE A 72 11.17 14.31 -5.68
N ARG A 73 10.95 14.28 -4.36
CA ARG A 73 11.09 15.49 -3.51
C ARG A 73 12.47 16.12 -3.58
N GLY A 74 13.53 15.31 -3.59
CA GLY A 74 14.91 15.78 -3.76
C GLY A 74 15.33 16.05 -5.21
N ASP A 75 14.38 16.17 -6.15
CA ASP A 75 14.58 16.33 -7.61
C ASP A 75 15.39 15.20 -8.30
N ARG A 76 15.58 14.06 -7.61
CA ARG A 76 16.33 12.89 -8.09
C ARG A 76 15.44 11.97 -8.93
N ARG A 77 15.02 12.46 -10.10
CA ARG A 77 14.11 11.77 -11.04
C ARG A 77 14.52 10.32 -11.37
N GLY A 78 15.79 10.09 -11.72
CA GLY A 78 16.28 8.76 -12.15
C GLY A 78 16.07 7.66 -11.10
N PRO A 79 16.62 7.82 -9.88
CA PRO A 79 16.36 6.90 -8.77
C PRO A 79 14.87 6.75 -8.41
N GLY A 80 14.09 7.85 -8.47
CA GLY A 80 12.65 7.80 -8.22
C GLY A 80 11.90 6.91 -9.24
N VAL A 81 12.22 7.05 -10.53
CA VAL A 81 11.68 6.17 -11.60
C VAL A 81 12.07 4.71 -11.36
N ALA A 82 13.33 4.43 -10.97
CA ALA A 82 13.79 3.07 -10.71
C ALA A 82 13.02 2.40 -9.56
N LEU A 83 12.85 3.11 -8.44
CA LEU A 83 12.07 2.61 -7.30
C LEU A 83 10.58 2.44 -7.64
N LEU A 84 9.99 3.38 -8.37
CA LEU A 84 8.57 3.30 -8.76
C LEU A 84 8.29 2.11 -9.69
N ARG A 85 9.23 1.80 -10.61
CA ARG A 85 9.18 0.58 -11.44
C ARG A 85 9.25 -0.69 -10.59
N SER A 86 10.18 -0.76 -9.63
CA SER A 86 10.34 -1.92 -8.76
C SER A 86 9.10 -2.11 -7.87
N GLY A 87 8.55 -1.02 -7.31
CA GLY A 87 7.33 -1.05 -6.51
C GLY A 87 6.13 -1.57 -7.30
N ARG A 88 5.99 -1.15 -8.56
CA ARG A 88 4.98 -1.69 -9.49
C ARG A 88 5.14 -3.20 -9.71
N GLN A 89 6.37 -3.68 -9.93
CA GLN A 89 6.66 -5.10 -10.13
C GLN A 89 6.35 -5.95 -8.89
N HIS A 90 6.61 -5.41 -7.70
CA HIS A 90 6.30 -6.06 -6.43
C HIS A 90 4.79 -6.18 -6.18
N LEU A 91 4.03 -5.12 -6.48
CA LEU A 91 2.56 -5.12 -6.35
C LEU A 91 1.84 -5.91 -7.46
N ALA A 92 2.51 -6.18 -8.60
CA ALA A 92 1.88 -6.79 -9.77
C ALA A 92 1.24 -8.17 -9.49
N GLY A 93 1.89 -9.00 -8.67
CA GLY A 93 1.44 -10.37 -8.37
C GLY A 93 0.33 -10.51 -7.33
N TYR A 94 -0.11 -9.40 -6.71
CA TYR A 94 -1.15 -9.43 -5.68
C TYR A 94 -2.57 -9.30 -6.28
N PRO A 95 -3.59 -9.88 -5.63
CA PRO A 95 -4.99 -9.73 -6.03
C PRO A 95 -5.45 -8.27 -5.99
N ALA A 96 -6.60 -7.97 -6.61
CA ALA A 96 -7.14 -6.61 -6.68
C ALA A 96 -7.32 -5.96 -5.31
N THR A 97 -7.67 -6.74 -4.29
CA THR A 97 -7.70 -6.33 -2.88
C THR A 97 -6.78 -7.21 -2.06
N HIS A 98 -5.91 -6.63 -1.25
CA HIS A 98 -5.00 -7.35 -0.36
C HIS A 98 -4.77 -6.55 0.93
N LEU A 99 -4.85 -7.20 2.09
CA LEU A 99 -4.80 -6.57 3.43
C LEU A 99 -5.80 -5.39 3.60
N GLY A 100 -6.91 -5.43 2.87
CA GLY A 100 -7.95 -4.40 2.79
C GLY A 100 -7.65 -3.21 1.85
N LEU A 101 -6.45 -3.14 1.27
CA LEU A 101 -6.07 -2.11 0.29
C LEU A 101 -6.56 -2.47 -1.11
N ASP A 102 -7.07 -1.48 -1.86
CA ASP A 102 -7.30 -1.59 -3.30
C ASP A 102 -5.97 -1.51 -4.08
N VAL A 103 -5.37 -2.68 -4.29
CA VAL A 103 -4.11 -2.85 -5.04
C VAL A 103 -4.32 -2.61 -6.54
N ALA A 104 -5.52 -2.81 -7.07
CA ALA A 104 -5.82 -2.46 -8.46
C ALA A 104 -5.69 -0.93 -8.67
N ARG A 105 -6.28 -0.13 -7.78
CA ARG A 105 -6.17 1.33 -7.80
C ARG A 105 -4.75 1.81 -7.58
N VAL A 106 -4.01 1.24 -6.63
CA VAL A 106 -2.60 1.60 -6.41
C VAL A 106 -1.73 1.27 -7.64
N ARG A 107 -1.91 0.11 -8.28
CA ARG A 107 -1.18 -0.24 -9.52
C ARG A 107 -1.48 0.72 -10.67
N GLN A 108 -2.74 1.17 -10.80
CA GLN A 108 -3.12 2.21 -11.76
C GLN A 108 -2.39 3.52 -11.45
N GLN A 109 -2.49 4.04 -10.22
CA GLN A 109 -1.84 5.29 -9.81
C GLN A 109 -0.32 5.24 -10.02
N VAL A 110 0.34 4.14 -9.62
CA VAL A 110 1.78 3.94 -9.85
C VAL A 110 2.13 3.97 -11.34
N THR A 111 1.27 3.46 -12.21
CA THR A 111 1.45 3.51 -13.67
C THR A 111 1.27 4.93 -14.23
N GLU A 112 0.28 5.69 -13.75
CA GLU A 112 0.08 7.10 -14.11
C GLU A 112 1.27 7.96 -13.66
N TRP A 113 1.76 7.76 -12.43
CA TRP A 113 2.94 8.43 -11.89
C TRP A 113 4.21 8.10 -12.66
N LEU A 114 4.38 6.83 -13.05
CA LEU A 114 5.51 6.41 -13.86
C LEU A 114 5.48 7.06 -15.24
N GLY A 115 4.33 7.09 -15.91
CA GLY A 115 4.17 7.77 -17.21
C GLY A 115 4.47 9.26 -17.15
N ARG A 116 4.05 9.96 -16.08
CA ARG A 116 4.42 11.37 -15.84
C ARG A 116 5.94 11.53 -15.65
N ALA A 117 6.52 10.67 -14.82
CA ALA A 117 7.95 10.73 -14.52
C ALA A 117 8.82 10.40 -15.75
N GLU A 118 8.43 9.42 -16.58
CA GLU A 118 9.19 8.98 -17.76
C GLU A 118 9.08 9.95 -18.94
N ASN A 119 7.89 10.50 -19.21
CA ASN A 119 7.67 11.40 -20.35
C ASN A 119 7.99 12.87 -20.06
N GLY A 120 8.05 13.27 -18.78
CA GLY A 120 8.36 14.63 -18.36
C GLY A 120 9.86 14.94 -18.25
N ARG A 121 10.27 16.14 -18.68
CA ARG A 121 11.56 16.76 -18.28
C ARG A 121 11.51 17.41 -16.89
N GLN A 122 10.31 17.59 -16.34
CA GLN A 122 10.07 18.23 -15.05
C GLN A 122 9.79 17.18 -13.97
N ASN A 123 10.04 17.56 -12.71
CA ASN A 123 9.69 16.79 -11.54
C ASN A 123 8.19 16.43 -11.54
N PRO A 124 7.81 15.14 -11.42
CA PRO A 124 6.41 14.74 -11.52
C PRO A 124 5.54 15.34 -10.39
N LEU A 125 6.10 15.63 -9.21
CA LEU A 125 5.37 16.23 -8.09
C LEU A 125 4.85 17.65 -8.36
N LYS A 126 5.26 18.31 -9.45
CA LYS A 126 4.65 19.59 -9.88
C LYS A 126 3.18 19.46 -10.26
N ALA A 127 2.70 18.24 -10.54
CA ALA A 127 1.29 17.98 -10.81
C ALA A 127 0.42 17.83 -9.53
N GLY A 128 1.02 18.02 -8.35
CA GLY A 128 0.39 17.79 -7.04
C GLY A 128 1.02 16.62 -6.28
N PRO A 129 0.68 16.41 -5.00
CA PRO A 129 1.13 15.23 -4.26
C PRO A 129 0.37 13.96 -4.70
N PRO A 130 0.99 12.78 -4.64
CA PRO A 130 0.27 11.50 -4.72
C PRO A 130 -0.64 11.31 -3.51
N ARG A 131 -1.71 10.53 -3.68
CA ARG A 131 -2.58 10.06 -2.60
C ARG A 131 -2.90 8.58 -2.81
N ILE A 132 -2.81 7.78 -1.76
CA ILE A 132 -3.25 6.38 -1.74
C ILE A 132 -4.41 6.29 -0.75
N GLU A 133 -5.57 5.80 -1.18
CA GLU A 133 -6.68 5.58 -0.25
C GLU A 133 -6.30 4.51 0.78
N PRO A 134 -6.54 4.74 2.08
CA PRO A 134 -6.27 3.74 3.10
C PRO A 134 -7.19 2.51 2.92
N PRO A 135 -6.81 1.34 3.47
CA PRO A 135 -7.65 0.15 3.51
C PRO A 135 -9.05 0.44 4.03
N ALA A 136 -10.07 -0.14 3.38
CA ALA A 136 -11.45 -0.05 3.87
C ALA A 136 -11.58 -0.65 5.28
N GLY A 137 -12.38 -0.02 6.14
CA GLY A 137 -12.54 -0.32 7.58
C GLY A 137 -12.63 -1.80 7.89
#